data_AF-J4VTT0-F1
#
_entry.id   AF-J4VTT0-F1
#
_cell.length_a   1.000
_cell.length_b   1.000
_cell.length_c   1.000
_cell.angle_alpha   90.00
_cell.angle_beta   90.00
_cell.angle_gamma   90.00
#
_symmetry.space_group_name_H-M   'P 1'
#
loop_
_entity.id
_entity.type
_entity.pdbx_description
1 polymer ?
#
loop_
_entity_poly.entity_id
_entity_poly.type
_entity_poly.pdbx_seq_one_letter_code
_entity_poly.pdbx_strand_id
1 'polypeptide(L)'
;MARYSFPKRQWYLTPLLLLLLILVCGLQSCSKGSPQEPKSSGLASSLWTEGTGTMLLDFVSDSEVRFSLTPSGSPRTMSYTTSYRLEGQTLYITDIIHTTPFGEAILLKDFRAEISSTKLVANFTTASVTIDPESKTPSFSPQPLKGYIFHRKA
;
A
#
# COMPACT_ATOMS: atom_id res chain seq x y z
N MET A 1 -87.66 -2.65 -36.60
CA MET A 1 -86.34 -2.52 -37.25
C MET A 1 -85.61 -1.38 -36.55
N ALA A 2 -84.38 -1.44 -36.04
CA ALA A 2 -83.37 -2.47 -35.86
C ALA A 2 -82.51 -2.05 -34.63
N ARG A 3 -81.94 -3.01 -33.89
CA ARG A 3 -81.04 -2.83 -32.72
C ARG A 3 -79.65 -2.34 -33.16
N TYR A 4 -78.85 -1.72 -32.27
CA TYR A 4 -77.39 -1.91 -32.02
C TYR A 4 -76.94 -0.93 -30.90
N SER A 5 -76.68 -1.35 -29.66
CA SER A 5 -75.46 -1.93 -29.03
C SER A 5 -74.36 -0.91 -28.66
N PHE A 6 -74.13 -0.76 -27.35
CA PHE A 6 -73.00 -0.06 -26.70
C PHE A 6 -71.64 -0.72 -27.01
N PRO A 7 -70.51 -0.03 -26.74
CA PRO A 7 -69.75 -0.49 -25.58
C PRO A 7 -69.16 0.62 -24.69
N LYS A 8 -69.26 0.39 -23.38
CA LYS A 8 -68.42 0.99 -22.33
C LYS A 8 -66.95 0.66 -22.63
N ARG A 9 -66.10 1.67 -22.87
CA ARG A 9 -64.66 1.47 -23.05
C ARG A 9 -63.92 1.70 -21.73
N GLN A 10 -63.29 0.63 -21.28
CA GLN A 10 -62.52 0.41 -20.07
C GLN A 10 -61.40 1.44 -19.81
N TRP A 11 -61.46 2.10 -18.65
CA TRP A 11 -60.41 2.95 -18.07
C TRP A 11 -59.48 2.13 -17.16
N TYR A 12 -58.75 1.16 -17.72
CA TYR A 12 -57.76 0.36 -16.96
C TYR A 12 -56.31 0.62 -17.36
N LEU A 13 -56.04 1.58 -18.27
CA LEU A 13 -54.68 1.87 -18.75
C LEU A 13 -53.92 2.90 -17.89
N THR A 14 -54.59 3.64 -17.02
CA THR A 14 -53.98 4.66 -16.15
C THR A 14 -53.25 4.11 -14.91
N PRO A 15 -53.70 3.05 -14.20
CA PRO A 15 -53.00 2.60 -13.00
C PRO A 15 -51.73 1.79 -13.30
N LEU A 16 -51.68 1.08 -14.44
CA LEU A 16 -50.51 0.26 -14.82
C LEU A 16 -49.31 1.13 -15.23
N LEU A 17 -49.58 2.25 -15.91
CA LEU A 17 -48.55 3.22 -16.31
C LEU A 17 -47.95 3.94 -15.10
N LEU A 18 -48.78 4.25 -14.08
CA LEU A 18 -48.32 4.87 -12.84
C LEU A 18 -47.42 3.93 -12.02
N LEU A 19 -47.75 2.63 -11.99
CA LEU A 19 -46.96 1.61 -11.28
C LEU A 19 -45.58 1.42 -11.90
N LEU A 20 -45.48 1.45 -13.24
CA LEU A 20 -44.22 1.40 -13.97
C LEU A 20 -43.32 2.61 -13.71
N LEU A 21 -43.89 3.81 -13.56
CA LEU A 21 -43.14 5.03 -13.23
C LEU A 21 -42.52 4.97 -11.83
N ILE A 22 -43.21 4.40 -10.84
CA ILE A 22 -42.67 4.25 -9.48
C ILE A 22 -41.53 3.21 -9.45
N LEU A 23 -41.62 2.15 -10.27
CA LEU A 23 -40.59 1.12 -10.36
C LEU A 23 -39.27 1.66 -10.98
N VAL A 24 -39.36 2.59 -11.93
CA VAL A 24 -38.19 3.19 -12.58
C VAL A 24 -37.54 4.28 -11.72
N CYS A 25 -38.31 5.02 -10.92
CA CYS A 25 -37.77 6.03 -10.00
C CYS A 25 -37.09 5.45 -8.75
N GLY A 26 -37.38 4.21 -8.36
CA GLY A 26 -36.76 3.55 -7.20
C GLY A 26 -35.33 3.04 -7.41
N LEU A 27 -34.88 2.92 -8.67
CA LEU A 27 -33.57 2.34 -9.02
C LEU A 27 -32.45 3.39 -9.20
N GLN A 28 -32.75 4.69 -9.05
CA GLN A 28 -31.77 5.77 -9.21
C GLN A 28 -31.25 6.36 -7.89
N SER A 29 -31.27 5.59 -6.80
CA SER A 29 -30.40 5.90 -5.66
C SER A 29 -28.97 5.43 -5.96
N CYS A 30 -28.36 6.01 -6.99
CA CYS A 30 -26.91 6.03 -7.13
C CYS A 30 -26.39 6.96 -6.03
N SER A 31 -26.08 6.37 -4.88
CA SER A 31 -25.21 6.97 -3.88
C SER A 31 -24.03 7.61 -4.61
N LYS A 32 -24.00 8.95 -4.65
CA LYS A 32 -22.76 9.69 -4.84
C LYS A 32 -21.89 9.25 -3.68
N GLY A 33 -20.99 8.32 -3.96
CA GLY A 33 -19.93 7.93 -3.04
C GLY A 33 -19.30 9.21 -2.54
N SER A 34 -19.47 9.46 -1.24
CA SER A 34 -18.68 10.44 -0.51
C SER A 34 -17.22 10.27 -0.94
N PRO A 35 -16.43 11.35 -1.10
CA PRO A 35 -14.99 11.21 -1.26
C PRO A 35 -14.54 10.27 -0.15
N GLN A 36 -14.13 9.07 -0.54
CA GLN A 36 -13.70 8.08 0.41
C GLN A 36 -12.42 8.68 0.98
N GLU A 37 -12.50 9.18 2.21
CA GLU A 37 -11.35 9.58 2.99
C GLU A 37 -10.29 8.49 2.78
N PRO A 38 -9.01 8.85 2.50
CA PRO A 38 -7.99 7.85 2.27
C PRO A 38 -8.06 6.87 3.44
N LYS A 39 -8.42 5.61 3.18
CA LYS A 39 -8.41 4.59 4.22
C LYS A 39 -7.00 4.60 4.77
N SER A 40 -6.84 5.07 6.01
CA SER A 40 -5.53 5.08 6.68
C SER A 40 -4.92 3.70 6.49
N SER A 41 -3.69 3.68 5.97
CA SER A 41 -2.93 2.46 5.70
C SER A 41 -2.79 1.56 6.94
N GLY A 42 -3.08 2.10 8.13
CA GLY A 42 -2.76 1.48 9.41
C GLY A 42 -1.25 1.43 9.68
N LEU A 43 -0.44 1.98 8.77
CA LEU A 43 1.01 2.06 8.84
C LEU A 43 1.45 3.39 9.45
N ALA A 44 0.78 4.51 9.19
CA ALA A 44 1.16 5.78 9.79
C ALA A 44 1.29 5.68 11.32
N SER A 45 2.34 6.27 11.86
CA SER A 45 2.70 6.19 13.28
C SER A 45 2.91 4.74 13.77
N SER A 46 3.53 3.89 12.96
CA SER A 46 3.90 2.53 13.35
C SER A 46 5.36 2.21 13.09
N LEU A 47 5.93 1.41 13.99
CA LEU A 47 7.32 0.98 13.93
C LEU A 47 7.37 -0.52 13.66
N TRP A 48 8.26 -0.93 12.74
CA TRP A 48 8.44 -2.32 12.36
C TRP A 48 9.92 -2.69 12.38
N THR A 49 10.24 -3.93 12.77
CA THR A 49 11.60 -4.45 12.81
C THR A 49 11.64 -5.89 12.30
N GLU A 50 12.73 -6.26 11.68
CA GLU A 50 13.06 -7.63 11.28
C GLU A 50 13.36 -8.60 12.44
N GLY A 51 13.15 -8.17 13.69
CA GLY A 51 13.24 -8.99 14.89
C GLY A 51 14.55 -8.77 15.66
N THR A 52 15.69 -8.68 14.95
CA THR A 52 17.01 -8.42 15.57
C THR A 52 17.28 -6.94 15.86
N GLY A 53 16.52 -6.02 15.26
CA GLY A 53 16.71 -4.57 15.43
C GLY A 53 17.77 -3.95 14.50
N THR A 54 18.32 -4.72 13.57
CA THR A 54 19.24 -4.26 12.53
C THR A 54 18.53 -3.44 11.47
N MET A 55 17.28 -3.74 11.12
CA MET A 55 16.52 -3.00 10.09
C MET A 55 15.17 -2.54 10.62
N LEU A 56 14.95 -1.23 10.65
CA LEU A 56 13.69 -0.66 11.10
C LEU A 56 12.97 0.10 9.98
N LEU A 57 11.64 -0.04 9.97
CA LEU A 57 10.72 0.77 9.17
C LEU A 57 9.85 1.57 10.13
N ASP A 58 10.07 2.86 10.18
CA ASP A 58 9.29 3.80 10.99
C ASP A 58 8.42 4.64 10.07
N PHE A 59 7.13 4.32 10.01
CA PHE A 59 6.17 5.00 9.14
C PHE A 59 5.73 6.31 9.80
N VAL A 60 6.43 7.38 9.47
CA VAL A 60 6.26 8.71 10.09
C VAL A 60 4.92 9.34 9.70
N SER A 61 4.41 9.05 8.49
CA SER A 61 3.15 9.57 7.98
C SER A 61 2.46 8.56 7.03
N ASP A 62 1.38 8.98 6.37
CA ASP A 62 0.68 8.18 5.36
C ASP A 62 1.46 8.04 4.04
N SER A 63 2.55 8.80 3.86
CA SER A 63 3.37 8.76 2.63
C SER A 63 4.87 8.64 2.89
N GLU A 64 5.33 8.81 4.13
CA GLU A 64 6.75 8.79 4.49
C GLU A 64 7.09 7.64 5.43
N VAL A 65 8.23 7.01 5.15
CA VAL A 65 8.83 5.97 5.99
C VAL A 65 10.30 6.30 6.20
N ARG A 66 10.76 6.16 7.43
CA ARG A 66 12.16 6.22 7.81
C ARG A 66 12.70 4.80 7.89
N PHE A 67 13.57 4.46 6.95
CA PHE A 67 14.35 3.23 6.98
C PHE A 67 15.60 3.45 7.84
N SER A 68 15.87 2.55 8.78
CA SER A 68 17.10 2.56 9.57
C SER A 68 17.83 1.24 9.47
N LEU A 69 19.15 1.29 9.31
CA LEU A 69 20.05 0.15 9.25
C LEU A 69 21.18 0.29 10.28
N THR A 70 21.28 -0.68 11.18
CA THR A 70 22.37 -0.79 12.16
C THR A 70 23.16 -2.07 11.87
N PRO A 71 24.26 -2.00 11.11
CA PRO A 71 25.08 -3.17 10.81
C PRO A 71 25.54 -3.88 12.08
N SER A 72 25.57 -5.21 12.07
CA SER A 72 26.03 -6.00 13.21
C SER A 72 27.46 -5.60 13.62
N GLY A 73 27.67 -5.36 14.91
CA GLY A 73 28.97 -4.92 15.45
C GLY A 73 29.28 -3.43 15.24
N SER A 74 28.40 -2.65 14.60
CA SER A 74 28.54 -1.20 14.48
C SER A 74 27.77 -0.48 15.58
N PRO A 75 28.35 0.54 16.25
CA PRO A 75 27.60 1.44 17.13
C PRO A 75 26.84 2.52 16.35
N ARG A 76 27.00 2.59 15.02
CA ARG A 76 26.37 3.61 14.16
C ARG A 76 25.16 3.03 13.45
N THR A 77 24.06 3.77 13.53
CA THR A 77 22.84 3.57 12.75
C THR A 77 22.81 4.58 11.61
N MET A 78 22.45 4.11 10.42
CA MET A 78 22.14 4.95 9.27
C MET A 78 20.62 5.05 9.15
N SER A 79 20.08 6.25 8.93
CA SER A 79 18.63 6.48 8.83
C SER A 79 18.29 7.43 7.70
N TYR A 80 17.30 7.06 6.89
CA TYR A 80 16.86 7.83 5.73
C TYR A 80 15.35 7.82 5.63
N THR A 81 14.75 9.00 5.47
CA THR A 81 13.33 9.15 5.19
C THR A 81 13.11 9.15 3.69
N THR A 82 12.17 8.34 3.23
CA THR A 82 11.77 8.24 1.83
C THR A 82 10.26 8.08 1.73
N SER A 83 9.74 8.13 0.50
CA SER A 83 8.32 7.91 0.25
C SER A 83 7.96 6.43 0.17
N TYR A 84 6.72 6.11 0.50
CA TYR A 84 6.12 4.82 0.23
C TYR A 84 4.75 4.97 -0.40
N ARG A 85 4.26 3.89 -1.03
CA ARG A 85 2.88 3.81 -1.53
C ARG A 85 2.30 2.43 -1.27
N LEU A 86 0.97 2.38 -1.23
CA LEU A 86 0.20 1.15 -1.14
C LEU A 86 -0.61 0.90 -2.41
N GLU A 87 -0.57 -0.33 -2.90
CA GLU A 87 -1.44 -0.84 -3.94
C GLU A 87 -2.15 -2.09 -3.40
N GLY A 88 -3.37 -1.92 -2.89
CA GLY A 88 -4.06 -2.99 -2.17
C GLY A 88 -3.35 -3.34 -0.87
N GLN A 89 -2.86 -4.59 -0.75
CA GLN A 89 -2.08 -5.07 0.40
C GLN A 89 -0.57 -5.04 0.16
N THR A 90 -0.14 -4.56 -1.01
CA THR A 90 1.28 -4.49 -1.35
C THR A 90 1.83 -3.10 -1.05
N LEU A 91 2.89 -3.06 -0.23
CA LEU A 91 3.70 -1.90 0.10
C LEU A 91 4.89 -1.79 -0.84
N TYR A 92 5.14 -0.59 -1.34
CA TYR A 92 6.36 -0.24 -2.07
C TYR A 92 7.05 0.92 -1.37
N ILE A 93 8.37 0.82 -1.20
CA ILE A 93 9.20 1.90 -0.65
C ILE A 93 10.14 2.36 -1.76
N THR A 94 10.26 3.67 -1.93
CA THR A 94 11.15 4.27 -2.92
C THR A 94 12.61 3.96 -2.59
N ASP A 95 13.37 3.64 -3.64
CA ASP A 95 14.78 3.27 -3.53
C ASP A 95 15.62 4.30 -2.76
N ILE A 96 16.58 3.78 -1.99
CA ILE A 96 17.59 4.53 -1.26
C ILE A 96 18.96 4.01 -1.72
N ILE A 97 19.55 4.73 -2.68
CA ILE A 97 20.85 4.40 -3.29
C ILE A 97 21.75 5.62 -3.14
N HIS A 98 22.97 5.41 -2.64
CA HIS A 98 23.96 6.46 -2.49
C HIS A 98 25.21 6.17 -3.30
N THR A 99 25.63 7.12 -4.11
CA THR A 99 26.94 7.08 -4.76
C THR A 99 28.01 7.41 -3.73
N THR A 100 28.98 6.51 -3.58
CA THR A 100 30.16 6.71 -2.74
C THR A 100 31.42 6.69 -3.62
N PRO A 101 32.57 7.17 -3.12
CA PRO A 101 33.85 7.01 -3.81
C PRO A 101 34.23 5.54 -4.10
N PHE A 102 33.58 4.59 -3.42
CA PHE A 102 33.84 3.15 -3.51
C PHE A 102 32.73 2.38 -4.26
N GLY A 103 31.84 3.09 -4.95
CA GLY A 103 30.71 2.52 -5.69
C GLY A 103 29.34 2.86 -5.10
N GLU A 104 28.30 2.21 -5.60
CA GLU A 104 26.93 2.42 -5.13
C GLU A 104 26.65 1.65 -3.84
N ALA A 105 26.27 2.36 -2.79
CA ALA A 105 25.72 1.80 -1.57
C ALA A 105 24.20 1.71 -1.71
N ILE A 106 23.72 0.51 -2.01
CA ILE A 106 22.28 0.19 -2.10
C ILE A 106 21.77 -0.11 -0.69
N LEU A 107 21.07 0.83 -0.06
CA LEU A 107 20.49 0.56 1.27
C LEU A 107 19.17 -0.19 1.13
N LEU A 108 18.36 0.23 0.17
CA LEU A 108 17.06 -0.35 -0.11
C LEU A 108 16.74 -0.13 -1.59
N LYS A 109 16.48 -1.22 -2.32
CA LYS A 109 16.13 -1.17 -3.73
C LYS A 109 15.06 -2.20 -4.06
N ASP A 110 14.13 -1.83 -4.93
CA ASP A 110 13.03 -2.69 -5.39
C ASP A 110 12.20 -3.25 -4.22
N PHE A 111 11.99 -2.43 -3.18
CA PHE A 111 11.29 -2.89 -1.99
C PHE A 111 9.81 -3.12 -2.27
N ARG A 112 9.37 -4.35 -2.03
CA ARG A 112 7.99 -4.79 -2.15
C ARG A 112 7.65 -5.68 -0.97
N ALA A 113 6.60 -5.35 -0.21
CA ALA A 113 6.15 -6.17 0.89
C ALA A 113 4.64 -6.45 0.85
N GLU A 114 4.24 -7.66 1.23
CA GLU A 114 2.84 -7.96 1.51
C GLU A 114 2.52 -7.66 2.97
N ILE A 115 1.43 -6.93 3.21
CA ILE A 115 0.98 -6.53 4.55
C ILE A 115 0.01 -7.57 5.10
N SER A 116 0.31 -8.08 6.30
CA SER A 116 -0.58 -8.93 7.09
C SER A 116 -0.58 -8.45 8.54
N SER A 117 -1.52 -7.60 8.93
CA SER A 117 -1.78 -7.07 10.30
C SER A 117 -0.55 -6.70 11.15
N THR A 118 0.22 -7.68 11.62
CA THR A 118 1.43 -7.55 12.46
C THR A 118 2.73 -7.96 11.76
N LYS A 119 2.67 -8.36 10.48
CA LYS A 119 3.81 -8.77 9.65
C LYS A 119 3.84 -8.06 8.31
N LEU A 120 5.04 -7.69 7.86
CA LEU A 120 5.36 -7.36 6.47
C LEU A 120 6.29 -8.43 5.94
N VAL A 121 5.94 -9.06 4.82
CA VAL A 121 6.82 -10.03 4.15
C VAL A 121 7.41 -9.35 2.92
N ALA A 122 8.68 -8.97 3.01
CA ALA A 122 9.35 -8.10 2.06
C ALA A 122 10.35 -8.83 1.16
N ASN A 123 10.42 -8.39 -0.08
CA ASN A 123 11.52 -8.66 -1.00
C ASN A 123 12.17 -7.31 -1.34
N PHE A 124 13.49 -7.23 -1.29
CA PHE A 124 14.26 -6.04 -1.65
C PHE A 124 15.73 -6.40 -1.83
N THR A 125 16.50 -5.47 -2.38
CA THR A 125 17.97 -5.55 -2.43
C THR A 125 18.56 -4.54 -1.48
N THR A 126 19.55 -4.97 -0.70
CA THR A 126 20.40 -4.09 0.12
C THR A 126 21.87 -4.31 -0.28
N ALA A 127 22.83 -3.82 0.50
CA ALA A 127 24.25 -3.98 0.24
C ALA A 127 24.91 -4.78 1.37
N SER A 128 25.73 -5.76 1.00
CA SER A 128 26.75 -6.30 1.90
C SER A 128 28.02 -5.48 1.77
N VAL A 129 28.69 -5.25 2.89
CA VAL A 129 29.96 -4.50 2.94
C VAL A 129 31.08 -5.46 3.29
N THR A 130 32.13 -5.48 2.46
CA THR A 130 33.40 -6.14 2.78
C THR A 130 34.48 -5.08 2.93
N ILE A 131 35.30 -5.17 3.97
CA ILE A 131 36.42 -4.23 4.17
C ILE A 131 37.71 -4.97 3.81
N ASP A 132 38.44 -4.44 2.85
CA ASP A 132 39.76 -4.97 2.52
C ASP A 132 40.70 -4.82 3.73
N PRO A 133 41.34 -5.90 4.22
CA PRO A 133 42.06 -5.86 5.48
C PRO A 133 43.35 -5.03 5.41
N GLU A 134 43.93 -4.84 4.23
CA GLU A 134 45.18 -4.09 4.04
C GLU A 134 44.89 -2.60 3.83
N SER A 135 44.13 -2.28 2.79
CA SER A 135 43.82 -0.90 2.37
C SER A 135 42.72 -0.25 3.22
N LYS A 136 41.96 -1.03 4.00
CA LYS A 136 40.74 -0.60 4.71
C LYS A 136 39.64 -0.04 3.80
N THR A 137 39.75 -0.30 2.50
CA THR A 137 38.78 0.16 1.50
C THR A 137 37.51 -0.67 1.61
N PRO A 138 36.31 -0.05 1.71
CA PRO A 138 35.07 -0.79 1.66
C PRO A 138 34.71 -1.16 0.22
N SER A 139 34.13 -2.34 0.05
CA SER A 139 33.50 -2.79 -1.19
C SER A 139 32.04 -3.11 -0.91
N PHE A 140 31.15 -2.59 -1.75
CA PHE A 140 29.71 -2.83 -1.68
C PHE A 140 29.31 -3.84 -2.75
N SER A 141 28.55 -4.85 -2.37
CA SER A 141 27.93 -5.78 -3.32
C SER A 141 26.43 -5.88 -3.05
N PRO A 142 25.59 -5.91 -4.11
CA PRO A 142 24.16 -6.11 -3.95
C PRO A 142 23.84 -7.43 -3.24
N GLN A 143 22.97 -7.37 -2.25
CA GLN A 143 22.48 -8.51 -1.49
C GLN A 143 20.95 -8.57 -1.58
N PRO A 144 20.38 -9.47 -2.41
CA PRO A 144 18.94 -9.65 -2.48
C PRO A 144 18.43 -10.39 -1.24
N LEU A 145 17.38 -9.86 -0.62
CA LEU A 145 16.65 -10.44 0.49
C LEU A 145 15.24 -10.81 0.02
N LYS A 146 14.83 -12.06 0.27
CA LYS A 146 13.54 -12.61 -0.15
C LYS A 146 12.78 -13.16 1.05
N GLY A 147 11.49 -12.84 1.15
CA GLY A 147 10.63 -13.26 2.25
C GLY A 147 11.07 -12.70 3.60
N TYR A 148 11.75 -11.56 3.61
CA TYR A 148 12.29 -10.94 4.82
C TYR A 148 11.14 -10.36 5.65
N ILE A 149 11.03 -10.76 6.91
CA ILE A 149 9.84 -10.48 7.71
C ILE A 149 10.12 -9.32 8.65
N PHE A 150 9.31 -8.25 8.55
CA PHE A 150 9.24 -7.22 9.58
C PHE A 150 8.02 -7.45 10.47
N HIS A 151 8.21 -7.31 11.76
CA HIS A 151 7.20 -7.40 12.80
C HIS A 151 6.87 -6.01 13.32
N ARG A 152 5.58 -5.73 13.48
CA ARG A 152 5.11 -4.50 14.12
C ARG A 152 5.57 -4.51 15.59
N LYS A 153 6.21 -3.43 16.03
CA LYS A 153 6.44 -3.17 17.46
C LYS A 153 5.12 -2.76 18.10
N ALA A 154 4.85 -3.34 19.28
CA ALA A 154 3.71 -2.98 20.13
C ALA A 154 3.89 -1.58 20.71
#